data_AF-A0A445FDK7-F1
#
_entry.id   AF-A0A445FDK7-F1
#
_cell.length_a   1.000
_cell.length_b   1.000
_cell.length_c   1.000
_cell.angle_alpha   90.00
_cell.angle_beta   90.00
_cell.angle_gamma   90.00
#
_symmetry.space_group_name_H-M   'P 1'
#
loop_
_entity.id
_entity.type
_entity.pdbx_description
1 polymer ?
#
loop_
_entity_poly.entity_id
_entity_poly.type
_entity_poly.pdbx_seq_one_letter_code
_entity_poly.pdbx_strand_id
1 'polypeptide(L)' 'MTRCMTLKNLVLENILVCTDLVRGAKDKRLKVKRPVRMPTKVFHITTRKSLCGEGTNTWDKFELCEHKRVIDLYS' A
#
# COMPACT_ATOMS: atom_id res chain seq x y z
N MET A 1 7.22 -5.13 24.48
CA MET A 1 6.01 -5.37 23.66
C MET A 1 6.26 -4.75 22.29
N THR A 2 6.49 -5.54 21.24
CA THR A 2 6.85 -4.99 19.91
C THR A 2 5.67 -4.26 19.30
N ARG A 3 5.84 -2.99 18.91
CA ARG A 3 4.83 -2.20 18.22
C ARG A 3 5.09 -2.27 16.72
N CYS A 4 4.24 -2.99 16.01
CA CYS A 4 4.27 -3.09 14.55
C CYS A 4 3.44 -1.94 13.94
N MET A 5 4.04 -1.09 13.10
CA MET A 5 3.32 -0.06 12.36
C MET A 5 3.19 -0.47 10.90
N THR A 6 1.96 -0.54 10.39
CA THR A 6 1.68 -0.88 8.98
C THR A 6 1.33 0.37 8.19
N LEU A 7 2.06 0.65 7.12
CA LEU A 7 1.74 1.68 6.14
C LEU A 7 0.90 1.05 5.03
N LYS A 8 -0.33 1.53 4.87
CA LYS A 8 -1.27 1.11 3.83
C LYS A 8 -1.65 2.34 3.02
N ASN A 9 -1.25 2.40 1.76
CA ASN A 9 -1.57 3.50 0.85
C ASN A 9 -1.84 2.96 -0.56
N LEU A 10 -2.77 3.59 -1.27
CA LEU A 10 -3.08 3.29 -2.67
C LEU A 10 -2.01 3.87 -3.61
N VAL A 11 -1.36 4.98 -3.22
CA VAL A 11 -0.36 5.69 -4.04
C VAL A 11 1.07 5.24 -3.69
N LEU A 12 2.00 5.30 -4.66
CA LEU A 12 3.39 4.85 -4.52
C LEU A 12 4.29 5.78 -3.66
N GLU A 13 3.74 6.85 -3.07
CA GLU A 13 4.47 7.86 -2.28
C GLU A 13 5.06 7.32 -0.95
N ASN A 14 4.82 6.06 -0.63
CA ASN A 14 5.31 5.40 0.58
C ASN A 14 6.83 5.44 0.77
N ILE A 15 7.61 5.68 -0.28
CA ILE A 15 9.09 5.69 -0.19
C ILE A 15 9.56 6.85 0.70
N LEU A 16 9.05 8.05 0.46
CA LEU A 16 9.42 9.27 1.19
C LEU A 16 8.98 9.18 2.65
N VAL A 17 7.75 8.72 2.88
CA VAL A 17 7.19 8.55 4.24
C VAL A 17 7.98 7.52 5.05
N CYS A 18 8.43 6.42 4.42
CA CYS A 18 9.26 5.43 5.11
C CYS A 18 10.61 6.00 5.53
N THR A 19 11.24 6.84 4.70
CA THR A 19 12.54 7.43 5.03
C THR A 19 12.46 8.39 6.21
N ASP A 20 11.41 9.22 6.26
CA ASP A 20 11.21 10.15 7.38
C ASP A 20 10.89 9.42 8.69
N LEU A 21 10.08 8.35 8.64
CA LEU A 21 9.79 7.53 9.82
C LEU A 21 11.03 6.83 10.37
N VAL A 22 11.90 6.30 9.50
CA VAL A 22 13.16 5.67 9.92
C VAL A 22 14.12 6.72 10.51
N ARG A 23 14.17 7.93 9.96
CA ARG A 23 14.98 9.03 10.52
C ARG A 23 14.49 9.42 11.92
N GLY A 24 13.20 9.71 12.08
CA GLY A 24 12.65 10.08 13.39
C GLY A 24 12.75 8.99 14.46
N ALA A 25 12.78 7.71 14.07
CA ALA A 25 12.99 6.60 14.99
C ALA A 25 14.45 6.46 15.43
N LYS A 26 15.42 6.79 14.55
CA LYS A 26 16.86 6.84 14.90
C LYS A 26 17.16 7.97 15.88
N ASP A 27 16.56 9.15 15.68
CA ASP A 27 16.72 10.30 16.58
C ASP A 27 16.27 9.95 18.02
N LYS A 28 15.22 9.14 18.13
CA LYS A 28 14.68 8.65 19.41
C LYS A 28 15.41 7.41 19.97
N ARG A 29 16.52 6.98 19.33
CA ARG A 29 17.32 5.78 19.69
C ARG A 29 16.51 4.49 19.86
N LEU A 30 15.42 4.33 19.10
CA LEU A 30 14.63 3.09 19.11
C LEU A 30 15.30 2.01 18.25
N LYS A 31 15.15 0.74 18.62
CA LYS A 31 15.58 -0.38 17.78
C LYS A 31 14.54 -0.58 16.68
N VAL A 32 14.95 -0.39 15.42
CA VAL A 32 14.08 -0.43 14.24
C VAL A 32 14.49 -1.57 13.33
N LYS A 33 13.54 -2.43 12.94
CA LYS A 33 13.75 -3.32 11.79
C LYS A 33 13.55 -2.54 10.49
N ARG A 34 14.33 -2.86 9.47
CA ARG A 34 14.20 -2.21 8.15
C ARG A 34 12.76 -2.38 7.63
N PRO A 35 12.19 -1.37 6.95
CA PRO A 35 10.86 -1.49 6.35
C PRO A 35 10.81 -2.70 5.41
N VAL A 36 9.89 -3.63 5.67
CA VAL A 36 9.67 -4.81 4.81
C VAL A 36 8.56 -4.50 3.82
N ARG A 37 8.80 -4.78 2.54
CA ARG A 37 7.78 -4.66 1.49
C ARG A 37 6.90 -5.89 1.50
N MET A 38 5.62 -5.71 1.81
CA MET A 38 4.63 -6.76 1.66
C MET A 38 4.21 -6.84 0.19
N PRO A 39 3.76 -8.02 -0.29
CA PRO A 39 3.28 -8.17 -1.65
C PRO A 39 2.18 -7.16 -1.95
N THR A 40 2.29 -6.50 -3.11
CA THR A 40 1.29 -5.56 -3.59
C THR A 40 0.10 -6.36 -4.08
N LYS A 41 -1.07 -6.09 -3.52
CA LYS A 41 -2.31 -6.75 -3.96
C LYS A 41 -2.94 -5.89 -5.04
N VAL A 42 -3.27 -6.51 -6.16
CA VAL A 42 -3.99 -5.86 -7.26
C VAL A 42 -5.44 -6.29 -7.18
N PHE A 43 -6.32 -5.35 -6.94
CA PHE A 43 -7.76 -5.54 -6.99
C PHE A 43 -8.24 -5.23 -8.40
N HIS A 44 -8.91 -6.19 -9.02
CA HIS A 44 -9.47 -6.05 -10.35
C HIS A 44 -10.99 -5.93 -10.22
N ILE A 45 -11.56 -4.88 -10.80
CA ILE A 45 -13.01 -4.72 -10.96
C ILE A 45 -13.27 -4.62 -12.46
N THR A 46 -14.04 -5.57 -12.99
CA THR A 46 -14.46 -5.56 -14.38
C THR A 46 -15.92 -5.16 -14.47
N THR A 47 -16.22 -4.05 -15.14
CA THR A 47 -17.59 -3.58 -15.35
C THR A 47 -17.90 -3.52 -16.83
N ARG A 48 -19.19 -3.65 -17.19
CA ARG A 48 -19.63 -3.39 -18.56
C ARG A 48 -19.55 -1.89 -18.83
N LYS A 49 -19.11 -1.51 -20.03
CA LYS A 49 -19.07 -0.08 -20.42
C LYS A 49 -20.46 0.51 -20.53
N SER A 50 -21.37 -0.25 -21.14
CA SER A 50 -22.74 0.16 -21.41
C SER A 50 -23.66 -0.17 -20.24
N LEU A 51 -24.48 0.83 -19.85
CA LEU A 51 -25.51 0.71 -18.83
C LEU A 51 -26.73 -0.11 -19.32
N CYS A 52 -27.05 -0.01 -20.61
CA CYS A 52 -28.19 -0.70 -21.24
C CYS A 52 -27.73 -2.02 -21.88
N GLY A 53 -28.56 -3.06 -21.82
CA GLY A 53 -28.26 -4.41 -22.33
C GLY A 53 -27.93 -4.51 -23.83
N GLU A 54 -28.35 -3.54 -24.62
CA GLU A 54 -28.17 -3.49 -26.07
C GLU A 54 -26.75 -3.06 -26.51
N GLY A 55 -26.30 -3.57 -27.66
CA GLY A 55 -25.00 -3.25 -28.27
C GLY A 55 -23.88 -4.28 -28.04
N THR A 56 -22.66 -3.96 -28.48
CA THR A 56 -21.50 -4.86 -28.39
C THR A 56 -21.02 -5.01 -26.95
N ASN A 57 -20.71 -6.25 -26.53
CA ASN A 57 -20.25 -6.56 -25.18
C ASN A 57 -18.81 -6.07 -24.93
N THR A 58 -18.69 -4.78 -24.61
CA THR A 58 -17.43 -4.16 -24.18
C THR A 58 -17.34 -4.06 -22.66
N TRP A 59 -16.16 -4.35 -22.13
CA TRP A 59 -15.86 -4.35 -20.70
C TRP A 59 -14.70 -3.40 -20.38
N ASP A 60 -14.80 -2.67 -19.28
CA ASP A 60 -13.70 -1.93 -18.66
C ASP A 60 -13.03 -2.76 -17.58
N LYS A 61 -11.71 -2.56 -17.44
CA LYS A 61 -10.90 -3.17 -16.39
C LYS A 61 -10.33 -2.06 -15.51
N PHE A 62 -10.82 -1.96 -14.28
CA PHE A 62 -10.29 -1.05 -13.28
C PHE A 62 -9.33 -1.82 -12.38
N GLU A 63 -8.12 -1.30 -12.24
CA GLU A 63 -7.06 -1.87 -11.42
C GLU A 63 -6.75 -0.94 -10.25
N LEU A 64 -6.80 -1.48 -9.04
CA LEU A 64 -6.35 -0.78 -7.85
C LEU A 64 -5.20 -1.54 -7.20
N CYS A 65 -4.05 -0.86 -7.09
CA CYS A 65 -2.84 -1.42 -6.50
C CYS A 65 -2.68 -0.95 -5.05
N GLU A 66 -2.85 -1.86 -4.10
CA GLU A 66 -2.62 -1.58 -2.69
C GLU A 66 -1.16 -1.90 -2.31
N HIS A 67 -0.40 -0.86 -1.97
CA HIS A 67 1.00 -0.98 -1.59
C HIS A 67 1.14 -0.99 -0.06
N LYS A 68 1.66 -2.11 0.47
CA LYS A 68 1.82 -2.31 1.91
C LYS A 68 3.29 -2.39 2.30
N ARG A 69 3.66 -1.66 3.35
CA ARG A 69 4.97 -1.75 4.00
C ARG A 69 4.79 -1.87 5.51
N VAL A 70 5.63 -2.66 6.15
CA VAL A 70 5.58 -2.91 7.59
C VAL A 70 6.89 -2.45 8.22
N ILE A 71 6.80 -1.71 9.32
CA ILE A 71 7.94 -1.26 10.12
C ILE A 71 7.70 -1.76 11.55
N ASP A 72 8.59 -2.61 12.04
CA ASP A 72 8.57 -3.05 13.44
C ASP A 72 9.46 -2.15 14.29
N LEU A 73 8.84 -1.51 15.28
CA LEU A 73 9.52 -0.70 16.28
C LEU A 73 9.55 -1.46 17.61
N TYR A 74 10.74 -1.52 18.20
CA TYR A 74 10.95 -2.04 19.54
C TYR A 74 11.17 -0.87 20.48
N SER A 75 10.29 -0.74 21.46
CA SER A 75 10.38 0.18 22.59
C SER A 75 10.48 -0.61 23.89
#